data_AF-A0A831UE64-F1
#
_entry.id   AF-A0A831UE64-F1
#
_cell.length_a   1.000
_cell.length_b   1.000
_cell.length_c   1.000
_cell.angle_alpha   90.00
_cell.angle_beta   90.00
_cell.angle_gamma   90.00
#
_symmetry.space_group_name_H-M   'P 1'
#
loop_
_entity.id
_entity.type
_entity.pdbx_description
1 polymer ?
#
loop_
_entity_poly.entity_id
_entity_poly.type
_entity_poly.pdbx_seq_one_letter_code
_entity_poly.pdbx_strand_id
1 'polypeptide(L)'
;MRPQPDRNVMDWFAERTAACFHVTAITQAEILLGIALLPEGKRKNELTVAAEAMFSEDFVGRCLPFDAASAEHYARVVSKRRGSGRSLTTEDAQIASIALSRRCALATRNTKDFLHIDGLTLHNPWQTE
;
A
#
# COMPACT_ATOMS: atom_id res chain seq x y z
N MET A 1 13.76 -2.91 -1.16
CA MET A 1 13.82 -1.85 -0.13
C MET A 1 15.11 -1.04 -0.26
N ARG A 2 15.06 0.26 0.06
CA ARG A 2 16.25 1.12 0.09
C ARG A 2 17.02 0.89 1.40
N PRO A 3 18.36 0.98 1.39
CA PRO A 3 19.17 0.77 2.59
C PRO A 3 18.99 1.88 3.64
N GLN A 4 18.53 3.06 3.23
CA GLN A 4 18.20 4.15 4.15
C GLN A 4 16.76 4.63 3.89
N PRO A 5 15.86 4.55 4.88
CA PRO A 5 14.51 5.07 4.76
C PRO A 5 14.53 6.60 4.70
N ASP A 6 13.50 7.18 4.09
CA ASP A 6 13.33 8.63 4.01
C ASP A 6 12.96 9.19 5.38
N ARG A 7 13.67 10.20 5.86
CA ARG A 7 13.47 10.74 7.21
C ARG A 7 12.06 11.27 7.40
N ASN A 8 11.47 11.94 6.40
CA ASN A 8 10.13 12.50 6.52
C ASN A 8 9.09 11.40 6.76
N VAL A 9 9.27 10.24 6.13
CA VAL A 9 8.39 9.09 6.31
C VAL A 9 8.54 8.49 7.70
N MET A 10 9.78 8.39 8.19
CA MET A 10 10.06 7.89 9.54
C MET A 10 9.46 8.81 10.60
N ASP A 11 9.64 10.12 10.47
CA ASP A 11 9.10 11.12 11.39
C ASP A 11 7.56 11.09 11.35
N TRP A 12 6.96 11.07 10.14
CA TRP A 12 5.51 10.96 9.96
C TRP A 12 4.89 9.70 10.59
N PHE A 13 5.60 8.57 10.49
CA PHE A 13 5.19 7.30 11.10
C PHE A 13 5.31 7.36 12.63
N ALA A 14 6.42 7.89 13.14
CA ALA A 14 6.70 8.00 14.57
C ALA A 14 5.72 8.94 15.30
N GLU A 15 5.28 10.02 14.65
CA GLU A 15 4.31 10.97 15.20
C GLU A 15 2.90 10.37 15.37
N ARG A 16 2.62 9.24 14.70
CA ARG A 16 1.29 8.61 14.65
C ARG A 16 1.22 7.38 15.54
N THR A 17 1.70 7.50 16.79
CA THR A 17 1.72 6.42 17.79
C THR A 17 0.35 5.83 18.12
N ALA A 18 -0.73 6.60 18.01
CA ALA A 18 -2.11 6.12 18.20
C ALA A 18 -2.74 5.52 16.93
N ALA A 19 -2.11 5.65 15.77
CA ALA A 19 -2.67 5.16 14.51
C ALA A 19 -2.38 3.66 14.31
N CYS A 20 -3.41 2.92 13.93
CA CYS A 20 -3.23 1.52 13.51
C CYS A 20 -2.92 1.46 12.01
N PHE A 21 -1.64 1.30 11.69
CA PHE A 21 -1.20 1.08 10.30
C PHE A 21 -1.62 -0.29 9.80
N HIS A 22 -2.02 -0.35 8.53
CA HIS A 22 -2.36 -1.56 7.81
C HIS A 22 -1.58 -1.61 6.49
N VAL A 23 -1.40 -2.82 5.98
CA VAL A 23 -0.85 -3.07 4.65
C VAL A 23 -1.88 -3.84 3.84
N THR A 24 -1.93 -3.64 2.52
CA THR A 24 -2.80 -4.47 1.68
C THR A 24 -2.10 -5.77 1.30
N ALA A 25 -2.86 -6.84 1.08
CA ALA A 25 -2.32 -8.08 0.53
C ALA A 25 -1.66 -7.88 -0.85
N ILE A 26 -2.09 -6.86 -1.60
CA ILE A 26 -1.48 -6.47 -2.88
C ILE A 26 -0.07 -5.94 -2.65
N THR A 27 0.10 -5.00 -1.73
CA THR A 27 1.43 -4.47 -1.34
C THR A 27 2.33 -5.55 -0.76
N GLN A 28 1.78 -6.49 0.01
CA GLN A 28 2.53 -7.66 0.47
C GLN A 28 3.02 -8.50 -0.72
N ALA A 29 2.15 -8.80 -1.68
CA ALA A 29 2.51 -9.55 -2.87
C ALA A 29 3.62 -8.85 -3.68
N GLU A 30 3.54 -7.52 -3.86
CA GLU A 30 4.57 -6.74 -4.55
C GLU A 30 5.93 -6.82 -3.85
N ILE A 31 5.96 -6.72 -2.52
CA ILE A 31 7.19 -6.84 -1.72
C ILE A 31 7.79 -8.23 -1.88
N LEU A 32 6.98 -9.28 -1.72
CA LEU A 32 7.43 -10.67 -1.83
C LEU A 32 7.93 -10.99 -3.24
N LEU A 33 7.24 -10.52 -4.28
CA LEU A 33 7.67 -10.67 -5.67
C LEU A 33 9.02 -9.97 -5.90
N GLY A 34 9.17 -8.73 -5.41
CA GLY A 34 10.41 -7.99 -5.53
C GLY A 34 11.61 -8.69 -4.89
N ILE A 35 11.39 -9.41 -3.78
CA ILE A 35 12.42 -10.23 -3.12
C ILE A 35 12.68 -11.52 -3.91
N ALA A 36 11.64 -12.20 -4.37
CA ALA A 36 11.75 -13.45 -5.12
C ALA A 36 12.56 -13.28 -6.42
N LEU A 37 12.43 -12.13 -7.07
CA LEU A 37 13.15 -11.78 -8.30
C LEU A 37 14.63 -11.41 -8.09
N LEU A 38 15.11 -11.28 -6.84
CA LEU A 38 16.53 -11.05 -6.58
C LEU A 38 17.35 -12.32 -6.88
N PRO A 39 18.60 -12.16 -7.37
CA PRO A 39 19.57 -13.25 -7.41
C PRO A 39 19.77 -13.84 -6.02
N GLU A 40 20.06 -15.15 -5.97
CA GLU A 40 20.42 -15.82 -4.72
C GLU A 40 21.64 -15.15 -4.07
N GLY A 41 21.59 -15.01 -2.75
CA GLY A 41 22.69 -14.45 -1.97
C GLY A 41 22.24 -13.65 -0.76
N LYS A 42 23.22 -13.04 -0.08
CA LYS A 42 23.06 -12.36 1.21
C LYS A 42 21.89 -11.36 1.21
N ARG A 43 21.79 -10.51 0.19
CA ARG A 43 20.74 -9.49 0.08
C ARG A 43 19.33 -10.07 0.01
N LYS A 44 19.13 -11.17 -0.73
CA LYS A 44 17.84 -11.85 -0.84
C LYS A 44 17.44 -12.42 0.51
N ASN A 45 18.36 -13.16 1.15
CA ASN A 45 18.13 -13.77 2.47
C ASN A 45 17.78 -12.73 3.54
N GLU A 46 18.53 -11.63 3.62
CA GLU A 46 18.28 -10.55 4.58
C GLU A 46 16.90 -9.91 4.37
N LEU A 47 16.51 -9.65 3.12
CA LEU A 47 15.21 -9.06 2.82
C LEU A 47 14.05 -10.03 3.04
N THR A 48 14.24 -11.34 2.78
CA THR A 48 13.25 -12.37 3.10
C THR A 48 12.96 -12.39 4.59
N VAL A 49 13.99 -12.49 5.43
CA VAL A 49 13.84 -12.51 6.89
C VAL A 49 13.18 -11.23 7.39
N ALA A 50 13.59 -10.06 6.88
CA ALA A 50 12.99 -8.78 7.26
C ALA A 50 11.51 -8.67 6.86
N ALA A 51 11.15 -9.15 5.66
CA ALA A 51 9.76 -9.14 5.20
C ALA A 51 8.89 -10.13 5.99
N GLU A 52 9.40 -11.32 6.30
CA GLU A 52 8.73 -12.29 7.16
C GLU A 52 8.42 -11.67 8.53
N ALA A 53 9.42 -11.15 9.24
CA ALA A 53 9.22 -10.48 10.53
C ALA A 53 8.21 -9.33 10.44
N MET A 54 8.31 -8.46 9.42
CA MET A 54 7.38 -7.35 9.23
C MET A 54 5.93 -7.83 9.08
N PHE A 55 5.67 -8.94 8.37
CA PHE A 55 4.30 -9.43 8.19
C PHE A 55 3.82 -10.35 9.32
N SER A 56 4.70 -11.14 9.93
CA SER A 56 4.37 -12.12 10.96
C SER A 56 4.50 -11.61 12.39
N GLU A 57 5.03 -10.39 12.58
CA GLU A 57 5.14 -9.75 13.89
C GLU A 57 4.51 -8.37 13.85
N ASP A 58 5.03 -7.45 13.03
CA ASP A 58 4.54 -6.06 13.02
C ASP A 58 3.11 -5.98 12.46
N PHE A 59 2.82 -6.58 11.30
CA PHE A 59 1.52 -6.47 10.62
C PHE A 59 0.59 -7.68 10.82
N VAL A 60 0.78 -8.47 11.88
CA VAL A 60 -0.11 -9.62 12.18
C VAL A 60 -1.55 -9.16 12.29
N GLY A 61 -2.43 -9.80 11.52
CA GLY A 61 -3.86 -9.45 11.46
C GLY A 61 -4.16 -8.08 10.85
N ARG A 62 -3.14 -7.36 10.34
CA ARG A 62 -3.25 -6.02 9.73
C ARG A 62 -2.90 -6.01 8.25
N CYS A 63 -2.80 -7.19 7.64
CA CYS A 63 -2.76 -7.37 6.19
C CYS A 63 -4.20 -7.49 5.65
N LEU A 64 -4.67 -6.45 4.97
CA LEU A 64 -6.04 -6.35 4.46
C LEU A 64 -6.20 -7.10 3.13
N PRO A 65 -7.11 -8.08 3.03
CA PRO A 65 -7.32 -8.85 1.80
C PRO A 65 -8.11 -8.04 0.76
N PHE A 66 -7.98 -8.43 -0.51
CA PHE A 66 -8.97 -8.06 -1.53
C PHE A 66 -10.16 -9.03 -1.45
N ASP A 67 -11.21 -8.61 -0.76
CA ASP A 67 -12.43 -9.40 -0.50
C ASP A 67 -13.63 -8.94 -1.36
N ALA A 68 -14.79 -9.56 -1.15
CA ALA A 68 -16.01 -9.23 -1.89
C ALA A 68 -16.43 -7.76 -1.73
N ALA A 69 -16.25 -7.18 -0.54
CA ALA A 69 -16.54 -5.76 -0.31
C ALA A 69 -15.59 -4.87 -1.12
N SER A 70 -14.31 -5.21 -1.15
CA SER A 70 -13.30 -4.54 -1.99
C SER A 70 -13.64 -4.66 -3.48
N ALA A 71 -14.18 -5.79 -3.93
CA ALA A 71 -14.56 -6.01 -5.33
C ALA A 71 -15.69 -5.06 -5.79
N GLU A 72 -16.67 -4.76 -4.93
CA GLU A 72 -17.71 -3.77 -5.25
C GLU A 72 -17.13 -2.37 -5.44
N HIS A 73 -16.19 -1.96 -4.58
CA HIS A 73 -15.49 -0.69 -4.71
C HIS A 73 -14.62 -0.66 -5.98
N TYR A 74 -13.94 -1.77 -6.31
CA TYR A 74 -13.12 -1.89 -7.51
C TYR A 74 -13.92 -1.62 -8.79
N ALA A 75 -15.08 -2.25 -8.93
CA ALA A 75 -15.93 -2.04 -10.10
C ALA A 75 -16.31 -0.55 -10.27
N ARG A 76 -16.64 0.13 -9.17
CA ARG A 76 -16.98 1.56 -9.17
C ARG A 76 -15.77 2.44 -9.49
N VAL A 77 -14.60 2.18 -8.89
CA VAL A 77 -13.36 2.94 -9.12
C VAL A 77 -12.94 2.84 -10.59
N VAL A 78 -12.84 1.61 -11.11
CA VAL A 78 -12.34 1.38 -12.47
C VAL A 78 -13.31 1.91 -13.52
N SER A 79 -14.62 1.69 -13.37
CA SER A 79 -15.63 2.22 -14.31
C SER A 79 -15.62 3.74 -14.38
N LYS A 80 -15.60 4.44 -13.23
CA LYS A 80 -15.51 5.91 -13.19
C LYS A 80 -14.21 6.42 -13.81
N ARG A 81 -13.07 5.82 -13.48
CA ARG A 81 -11.76 6.17 -14.05
C ARG A 81 -11.78 6.08 -15.57
N ARG A 82 -12.22 4.94 -16.10
CA ARG A 82 -12.35 4.72 -17.56
C ARG A 82 -13.32 5.71 -18.20
N GLY A 83 -14.48 5.97 -17.59
CA GLY A 83 -15.44 6.97 -18.07
C GLY A 83 -14.87 8.38 -18.12
N SER A 84 -13.89 8.71 -17.27
CA SER A 84 -13.18 9.99 -17.25
C SER A 84 -11.91 10.04 -18.12
N GLY A 85 -11.64 9.00 -18.91
CA GLY A 85 -10.42 8.92 -19.74
C GLY A 85 -9.12 8.74 -18.96
N ARG A 86 -9.19 8.31 -17.69
CA ARG A 86 -8.03 8.09 -16.82
C ARG A 86 -7.77 6.61 -16.64
N SER A 87 -6.52 6.19 -16.78
CA SER A 87 -6.09 4.84 -16.43
C SER A 87 -5.80 4.72 -14.94
N LEU A 88 -5.86 3.48 -14.44
CA LEU A 88 -5.39 3.04 -13.14
C LEU A 88 -4.92 1.60 -13.34
N THR A 89 -3.78 1.23 -12.78
CA THR A 89 -3.33 -0.17 -12.83
C THR A 89 -4.32 -1.06 -12.08
N THR A 90 -4.28 -2.37 -12.33
CA THR A 90 -5.18 -3.30 -11.61
C THR A 90 -4.83 -3.31 -10.12
N GLU A 91 -3.54 -3.28 -9.82
CA GLU A 91 -2.96 -3.31 -8.49
C GLU A 91 -3.34 -2.05 -7.70
N ASP A 92 -3.15 -0.86 -8.28
CA ASP A 92 -3.55 0.41 -7.65
C ASP A 92 -5.07 0.48 -7.45
N ALA A 93 -5.85 -0.03 -8.40
CA ALA A 93 -7.30 -0.11 -8.26
C ALA A 93 -7.71 -1.04 -7.12
N GLN A 94 -7.03 -2.18 -6.94
CA GLN A 94 -7.27 -3.08 -5.81
C GLN A 94 -6.88 -2.42 -4.48
N ILE A 95 -5.72 -1.77 -4.41
CA ILE A 95 -5.26 -1.03 -3.22
C ILE A 95 -6.26 0.05 -2.82
N ALA A 96 -6.67 0.90 -3.76
CA ALA A 96 -7.66 1.95 -3.52
C ALA A 96 -8.99 1.37 -3.01
N SER A 97 -9.42 0.24 -3.58
CA SER A 97 -10.70 -0.38 -3.24
C SER A 97 -10.69 -1.03 -1.86
N ILE A 98 -9.57 -1.63 -1.46
CA ILE A 98 -9.37 -2.13 -0.09
C ILE A 98 -9.46 -0.96 0.89
N ALA A 99 -8.73 0.13 0.63
CA ALA A 99 -8.76 1.33 1.49
C ALA A 99 -10.17 1.90 1.64
N LEU A 100 -10.91 2.03 0.53
CA LEU A 100 -12.30 2.50 0.55
C LEU A 100 -13.23 1.57 1.35
N SER A 101 -13.14 0.26 1.14
CA SER A 101 -14.00 -0.72 1.82
C SER A 101 -13.80 -0.71 3.35
N ARG A 102 -12.58 -0.39 3.80
CA ARG A 102 -12.20 -0.33 5.21
C ARG A 102 -12.24 1.09 5.80
N ARG A 103 -12.62 2.09 4.98
CA ARG A 103 -12.61 3.52 5.35
C ARG A 103 -11.25 3.99 5.87
N CYS A 104 -10.17 3.44 5.31
CA CYS A 104 -8.81 3.83 5.62
C CYS A 104 -8.34 4.95 4.68
N ALA A 105 -7.52 5.86 5.20
CA ALA A 105 -6.73 6.74 4.35
C ALA A 105 -5.57 5.94 3.72
N LEU A 106 -5.21 6.27 2.49
CA LEU A 106 -4.10 5.64 1.76
C LEU A 106 -2.85 6.51 1.86
N ALA A 107 -1.81 5.98 2.51
CA ALA A 107 -0.49 6.58 2.52
C ALA A 107 0.29 6.15 1.26
N THR A 108 0.64 7.10 0.38
CA THR A 108 1.39 6.80 -0.84
C THR A 108 2.21 8.00 -1.30
N ARG A 109 3.39 7.72 -1.85
CA ARG A 109 4.19 8.74 -2.55
C ARG A 109 3.56 9.14 -3.88
N ASN A 110 2.87 8.21 -4.54
CA ASN A 110 2.34 8.37 -5.89
C ASN A 110 0.89 8.87 -5.88
N THR A 111 0.63 9.99 -5.21
CA THR A 111 -0.73 10.50 -5.01
C THR A 111 -1.47 10.79 -6.32
N LYS A 112 -0.75 11.18 -7.37
CA LYS A 112 -1.30 11.51 -8.69
C LYS A 112 -2.16 10.40 -9.27
N ASP A 113 -1.72 9.16 -9.10
CA ASP A 113 -2.42 7.99 -9.62
C ASP A 113 -3.71 7.68 -8.86
N PHE A 114 -3.92 8.27 -7.68
CA PHE A 114 -5.10 8.08 -6.84
C PHE A 114 -6.00 9.33 -6.76
N LEU A 115 -5.62 10.45 -7.38
CA LEU A 115 -6.46 11.65 -7.43
C LEU A 115 -7.81 11.35 -8.10
N HIS A 116 -8.85 12.08 -7.68
CA HIS A 116 -10.21 11.96 -8.21
C HIS A 116 -10.85 10.57 -8.03
N ILE A 117 -10.40 9.80 -7.04
CA ILE A 117 -11.14 8.63 -6.56
C ILE A 117 -12.05 9.10 -5.42
N ASP A 118 -13.35 9.11 -5.66
CA ASP A 118 -14.34 9.60 -4.70
C ASP A 118 -14.25 8.83 -3.37
N GLY A 119 -14.16 9.57 -2.27
CA GLY A 119 -14.12 9.02 -0.91
C GLY A 119 -12.75 8.48 -0.46
N LEU A 120 -11.72 8.52 -1.31
CA LEU A 120 -10.38 8.08 -0.95
C LEU A 120 -9.57 9.25 -0.37
N THR A 121 -9.24 9.17 0.92
CA THR A 121 -8.30 10.10 1.56
C THR A 121 -6.86 9.70 1.28
N LEU A 122 -6.02 10.66 0.89
CA LEU A 122 -4.61 10.43 0.58
C LEU A 122 -3.72 11.15 1.59
N HIS A 123 -2.67 10.46 2.03
CA HIS A 123 -1.54 11.06 2.75
C HIS A 123 -0.25 10.81 1.98
N ASN A 124 0.57 11.84 1.82
CA ASN A 124 1.90 11.71 1.23
C ASN A 124 2.96 11.94 2.31
N PRO A 125 3.49 10.88 2.96
CA PRO A 125 4.42 11.04 4.07
C PRO A 125 5.82 11.53 3.64
N TRP A 126 6.06 11.71 2.33
CA TRP A 126 7.29 12.33 1.82
C TRP A 126 7.23 13.85 1.77
N GLN A 127 6.04 14.44 1.89
CA GLN A 127 5.85 15.88 1.92
C GLN A 127 5.70 16.31 3.38
N THR A 128 6.49 17.30 3.80
CA THR A 128 6.23 18.05 5.03
C THR A 128 4.95 18.85 4.82
N GLU A 129 4.00 18.74 5.77
CA GLU A 129 2.79 19.58 5.80
C GLU A 129 3.12 21.07 5.78
#